data_AF-A0A4S9SKA3-F1
#
_entry.id   AF-A0A4S9SKA3-F1
#
_cell.length_a   1.000
_cell.length_b   1.000
_cell.length_c   1.000
_cell.angle_alpha   90.00
_cell.angle_beta   90.00
_cell.angle_gamma   90.00
#
_symmetry.space_group_name_H-M   'P 1'
#
loop_
_entity.id
_entity.type
_entity.pdbx_description
1 polymer ?
#
loop_
_entity_poly.entity_id
_entity_poly.type
_entity_poly.pdbx_seq_one_letter_code
_entity_poly.pdbx_strand_id
1 'polypeptide(L)'
;MAATSPRSIAQDGLSKPVQDERSPLVSVAETSEPENHTVDNSGEREFGGAVGVSAMMIGFPLLMYYMWIGATFYDGHIPTREPGQSWSAFFNHLFDLCYEHAFPHVKAWTIYWTFLIFEGACYLYMPGVYGKGKRLPSLGGKQLEYYCSAVWSWYTTIILAIVLHVSGLFPLYTLIDEFGSIMSVAIISGFLVSIIAYFSALSRGAEHRMTGSPIYDFFMGAELNPRLFTWLDFKMFFEVRIPWYILFLTTLGACARQYEKYGYVSGEAWFLLMAHFLYANACSKGEELIITSWYVRFLPS
;
A
#
# COMPACT_ATOMS: atom_id res chain seq x y z
N MET A 1 30.24 31.10 72.35
CA MET A 1 30.95 30.42 71.26
C MET A 1 29.93 29.66 70.43
N ALA A 2 30.02 29.83 69.11
CA ALA A 2 29.13 29.42 68.00
C ALA A 2 28.29 28.14 68.25
N ALA A 3 26.96 28.10 68.08
CA ALA A 3 26.08 28.42 66.95
C ALA A 3 26.25 27.48 65.73
N THR A 4 25.37 26.47 65.64
CA THR A 4 24.99 25.82 64.36
C THR A 4 23.52 25.41 64.38
N SER A 5 22.81 25.96 63.40
CA SER A 5 21.36 25.89 63.10
C SER A 5 20.91 24.53 62.56
N PRO A 6 19.63 24.15 62.74
CA PRO A 6 19.02 23.04 62.00
C PRO A 6 18.75 23.47 60.55
N ARG A 7 19.05 22.61 59.57
CA ARG A 7 18.72 22.86 58.15
C ARG A 7 17.56 22.00 57.69
N SER A 8 16.74 22.65 56.88
CA SER A 8 15.39 22.35 56.43
C SER A 8 15.27 21.12 55.54
N ILE A 9 14.10 20.48 55.67
CA ILE A 9 13.47 19.62 54.67
C ILE A 9 13.31 20.43 53.38
N ALA A 10 13.89 19.96 52.28
CA ALA A 10 13.61 20.45 50.93
C ALA A 10 13.11 19.28 50.08
N GLN A 11 11.88 19.42 49.61
CA GLN A 11 11.29 18.61 48.54
C GLN A 11 12.09 18.89 47.26
N ASP A 12 12.71 17.86 46.67
CA ASP A 12 13.01 17.90 45.24
C ASP A 12 13.09 16.46 44.70
N GLY A 13 11.96 16.01 44.18
CA GLY A 13 11.74 14.65 43.71
C GLY A 13 10.78 14.66 42.54
N LEU A 14 11.20 15.26 41.42
CA LEU A 14 10.54 15.05 40.14
C LEU A 14 11.54 15.24 38.98
N SER A 15 11.51 14.31 38.03
CA SER A 15 12.19 14.29 36.74
C SER A 15 13.68 13.89 36.70
N LYS A 16 13.94 12.58 36.78
CA LYS A 16 15.00 11.95 35.99
C LYS A 16 14.41 10.80 35.19
N PRO A 17 14.56 10.75 33.85
CA PRO A 17 14.11 9.60 33.07
C PRO A 17 15.02 8.41 33.39
N VAL A 18 14.39 7.30 33.78
CA VAL A 18 15.06 6.01 33.97
C VAL A 18 15.61 5.56 32.62
N GLN A 19 16.93 5.43 32.52
CA GLN A 19 17.59 4.79 31.39
C GLN A 19 17.31 3.29 31.49
N ASP A 20 16.56 2.76 30.53
CA ASP A 20 16.37 1.31 30.35
C ASP A 20 17.63 0.75 29.66
N GLU A 21 18.59 0.29 30.46
CA GLU A 21 19.81 -0.39 30.00
C GLU A 21 19.47 -1.80 29.50
N ARG A 22 19.16 -1.95 28.20
CA ARG A 22 19.31 -3.21 27.45
C ARG A 22 19.22 -3.03 25.93
N SER A 23 20.21 -2.36 25.35
CA SER A 23 20.64 -2.61 23.96
C SER A 23 22.03 -2.02 23.76
N PRO A 24 23.02 -2.74 23.20
CA PRO A 24 24.33 -2.15 22.94
C PRO A 24 24.19 -1.20 21.74
N LEU A 25 24.03 0.08 22.04
CA LEU A 25 24.01 1.14 21.04
C LEU A 25 25.45 1.49 20.65
N VAL A 26 25.75 1.34 19.36
CA VAL A 26 26.79 2.13 18.71
C VAL A 26 26.46 3.60 18.99
N SER A 27 27.32 4.25 19.76
CA SER A 27 27.26 5.69 20.03
C SER A 27 27.52 6.44 18.72
N VAL A 28 26.45 6.89 18.06
CA VAL A 28 26.58 7.86 16.97
C VAL A 28 26.91 9.18 17.63
N ALA A 29 28.14 9.65 17.43
CA ALA A 29 28.58 10.95 17.89
C ALA A 29 27.66 12.03 17.28
N GLU A 30 27.07 12.86 18.14
CA GLU A 30 26.36 14.07 17.73
C GLU A 30 27.39 15.07 17.18
N THR A 31 27.58 15.05 15.86
CA THR A 31 28.20 16.15 15.12
C THR A 31 27.76 16.08 13.67
N SER A 32 26.54 16.51 13.42
CA SER A 32 26.13 17.05 12.11
C SER A 32 25.17 18.20 12.39
N GLU A 33 25.33 19.29 11.64
CA GLU A 33 24.39 20.42 11.63
C GLU A 33 22.95 19.91 11.41
N PRO A 34 21.90 20.68 11.77
CA PRO A 34 20.52 20.26 11.49
C PRO A 34 20.35 20.13 9.96
N GLU A 35 20.54 18.91 9.47
CA GLU A 35 20.42 18.57 8.07
C GLU A 35 18.96 18.83 7.68
N ASN A 36 18.75 19.76 6.74
CA ASN A 36 17.41 20.14 6.35
C ASN A 36 16.77 18.99 5.55
N HIS A 37 16.09 18.09 6.27
CA HIS A 37 15.50 16.86 5.73
C HIS A 37 14.42 17.10 4.65
N THR A 38 14.03 18.34 4.40
CA THR A 38 13.05 18.71 3.37
C THR A 38 13.65 18.74 1.96
N VAL A 39 14.97 18.90 1.82
CA VAL A 39 15.65 19.01 0.51
C VAL A 39 16.67 17.89 0.37
N ASP A 40 16.58 17.12 -0.72
CA ASP A 40 17.60 16.13 -1.04
C ASP A 40 18.81 16.81 -1.72
N ASN A 41 19.89 16.97 -0.97
CA ASN A 41 21.15 17.55 -1.45
C ASN A 41 22.15 16.51 -1.96
N SER A 42 21.79 15.22 -2.01
CA SER A 42 22.71 14.13 -2.39
C SER A 42 23.13 14.17 -3.86
N GLY A 43 22.31 14.80 -4.73
CA GLY A 43 22.56 14.88 -6.18
C GLY A 43 22.36 13.54 -6.91
N GLU A 44 22.10 12.44 -6.20
CA GLU A 44 21.78 11.14 -6.79
C GLU A 44 20.28 11.09 -7.12
N ARG A 45 19.96 10.79 -8.38
CA ARG A 45 18.59 10.56 -8.82
C ARG A 45 18.40 9.08 -9.06
N GLU A 46 17.55 8.46 -8.24
CA GLU A 46 17.16 7.08 -8.41
C GLU A 46 16.32 6.92 -9.70
N PHE A 47 16.22 5.69 -10.21
CA PHE A 47 15.37 5.36 -11.38
C PHE A 47 15.63 6.18 -12.66
N GLY A 48 16.83 6.73 -12.83
CA GLY A 48 17.17 7.54 -14.01
C GLY A 48 16.55 8.95 -14.00
N GLY A 49 16.12 9.44 -12.83
CA GLY A 49 15.52 10.76 -12.66
C GLY A 49 14.17 10.91 -13.34
N ALA A 50 13.77 12.15 -13.65
CA ALA A 50 12.42 12.46 -14.12
C ALA A 50 12.00 11.70 -15.40
N VAL A 51 12.94 11.43 -16.31
CA VAL A 51 12.64 10.72 -17.57
C VAL A 51 12.36 9.25 -17.32
N GLY A 52 13.20 8.58 -16.52
CA GLY A 52 13.00 7.16 -16.19
C GLY A 52 11.74 6.96 -15.35
N VAL A 53 11.51 7.83 -14.37
CA VAL A 53 10.26 7.87 -13.59
C VAL A 53 9.03 8.05 -14.48
N SER A 54 9.05 9.00 -15.42
CA SER A 54 7.92 9.21 -16.35
C SER A 54 7.65 7.96 -17.20
N ALA A 55 8.72 7.31 -17.68
CA ALA A 55 8.62 6.07 -18.43
C ALA A 55 8.03 4.93 -17.58
N MET A 56 8.36 4.85 -16.29
CA MET A 56 7.79 3.86 -15.37
C MET A 56 6.31 4.14 -15.05
N MET A 57 5.96 5.41 -14.79
CA MET A 57 4.58 5.83 -14.52
C MET A 57 3.62 5.51 -15.66
N ILE A 58 4.08 5.62 -16.91
CA ILE A 58 3.27 5.28 -18.08
C ILE A 58 3.42 3.79 -18.44
N GLY A 59 4.64 3.26 -18.37
CA GLY A 59 4.98 1.92 -18.80
C GLY A 59 4.37 0.82 -17.95
N PHE A 60 4.32 0.95 -16.63
CA PHE A 60 3.75 -0.09 -15.77
C PHE A 60 2.24 -0.28 -15.93
N PRO A 61 1.41 0.79 -15.93
CA PRO A 61 -0.01 0.63 -16.25
C PRO A 61 -0.25 0.01 -17.62
N LEU A 62 0.49 0.45 -18.66
CA LEU A 62 0.38 -0.13 -20.01
C LEU A 62 0.79 -1.60 -20.05
N LEU A 63 1.85 -1.97 -19.31
CA LEU A 63 2.27 -3.37 -19.18
C LEU A 63 1.20 -4.21 -18.51
N MET A 64 0.52 -3.69 -17.48
CA MET A 64 -0.59 -4.38 -16.83
C MET A 64 -1.74 -4.65 -17.82
N TYR A 65 -2.15 -3.65 -18.60
CA TYR A 65 -3.17 -3.84 -19.65
C TYR A 65 -2.72 -4.87 -20.68
N TYR A 66 -1.46 -4.80 -21.12
CA TYR A 66 -0.91 -5.73 -22.10
C TYR A 66 -0.91 -7.18 -21.59
N MET A 67 -0.48 -7.40 -20.35
CA MET A 67 -0.49 -8.73 -19.72
C MET A 67 -1.91 -9.25 -19.51
N TRP A 68 -2.85 -8.39 -19.11
CA TRP A 68 -4.25 -8.75 -18.94
C TRP A 68 -4.92 -9.11 -20.28
N ILE A 69 -4.64 -8.37 -21.35
CA ILE A 69 -5.11 -8.72 -22.70
C ILE A 69 -4.59 -10.09 -23.11
N GLY A 70 -3.30 -10.35 -22.88
CA GLY A 70 -2.68 -11.65 -23.16
C GLY A 70 -3.37 -12.79 -22.41
N ALA A 71 -3.60 -12.60 -21.12
CA ALA A 71 -4.26 -13.57 -20.26
C ALA A 71 -5.72 -13.84 -20.67
N THR A 72 -6.45 -12.81 -21.11
CA THR A 72 -7.91 -12.90 -21.30
C THR A 72 -8.32 -13.24 -22.74
N PHE A 73 -7.65 -12.66 -23.73
CA PHE A 73 -8.05 -12.74 -25.15
C PHE A 73 -7.10 -13.57 -26.01
N TYR A 74 -5.89 -13.86 -25.53
CA TYR A 74 -4.87 -14.63 -26.25
C TYR A 74 -4.53 -15.96 -25.56
N ASP A 75 -5.46 -16.52 -24.76
CA ASP A 75 -5.28 -17.79 -24.04
C ASP A 75 -3.99 -17.85 -23.16
N GLY A 76 -3.57 -16.71 -22.62
CA GLY A 76 -2.33 -16.62 -21.83
C GLY A 76 -1.06 -16.43 -22.64
N HIS A 77 -1.15 -16.33 -23.97
CA HIS A 77 -0.01 -15.99 -24.82
C HIS A 77 0.28 -14.49 -24.83
N ILE A 78 1.52 -14.17 -25.22
CA ILE A 78 1.94 -12.78 -25.45
C ILE A 78 1.12 -12.23 -26.63
N PRO A 79 0.38 -11.11 -26.47
CA PRO A 79 -0.35 -10.50 -27.57
C PRO A 79 0.61 -10.15 -28.70
N THR A 80 0.43 -10.78 -29.85
CA THR A 80 1.27 -10.57 -31.03
C THR A 80 0.40 -10.25 -32.24
N ARG A 81 1.05 -9.56 -33.19
CA ARG A 81 0.45 -9.12 -34.43
C ARG A 81 0.06 -10.31 -35.30
N GLU A 82 -1.12 -10.26 -35.90
CA GLU A 82 -1.50 -11.28 -36.87
C GLU A 82 -0.66 -11.19 -38.16
N PRO A 83 -0.45 -12.31 -38.88
CA PRO A 83 0.28 -12.30 -40.15
C PRO A 83 -0.34 -11.32 -41.16
N GLY A 84 0.36 -10.21 -41.42
CA GLY A 84 -0.05 -9.18 -42.39
C GLY A 84 -0.66 -7.90 -41.79
N GLN A 85 -1.04 -7.89 -40.51
CA GLN A 85 -1.72 -6.75 -39.88
C GLN A 85 -0.76 -5.60 -39.53
N SER A 86 -0.83 -4.40 -40.10
CA SER A 86 0.10 -3.28 -39.75
C SER A 86 0.24 -3.00 -38.24
N TRP A 87 1.38 -2.44 -37.81
CA TRP A 87 1.62 -2.11 -36.39
C TRP A 87 0.57 -1.17 -35.80
N SER A 88 0.11 -0.17 -36.56
CA SER A 88 -0.95 0.74 -36.12
C SER A 88 -2.28 0.01 -35.92
N ALA A 89 -2.63 -0.91 -36.82
CA ALA A 89 -3.84 -1.73 -36.68
C ALA A 89 -3.78 -2.65 -35.45
N PHE A 90 -2.60 -3.16 -35.10
CA PHE A 90 -2.42 -3.95 -33.88
C PHE A 90 -2.60 -3.10 -32.61
N PHE A 91 -1.99 -1.92 -32.54
CA PHE A 91 -2.18 -1.04 -31.37
C PHE A 91 -3.63 -0.55 -31.24
N ASN A 92 -4.30 -0.24 -32.35
CA ASN A 92 -5.72 0.09 -32.33
C ASN A 92 -6.56 -1.07 -31.81
N HIS A 93 -6.27 -2.30 -32.26
CA HIS A 93 -6.96 -3.49 -31.75
C HIS A 93 -6.77 -3.69 -30.24
N LEU A 94 -5.55 -3.53 -29.72
CA LEU A 94 -5.30 -3.59 -28.28
C LEU A 94 -6.05 -2.48 -27.52
N PHE A 95 -6.08 -1.27 -28.08
CA PHE A 95 -6.82 -0.16 -27.51
C PHE A 95 -8.33 -0.43 -27.48
N ASP A 96 -8.88 -0.97 -28.56
CA ASP A 96 -10.30 -1.33 -28.66
C ASP A 96 -10.67 -2.38 -27.61
N LEU A 97 -9.83 -3.41 -27.40
CA LEU A 97 -10.02 -4.40 -26.33
C LEU A 97 -10.00 -3.77 -24.93
N CYS A 98 -9.08 -2.85 -24.67
CA CYS A 98 -9.06 -2.08 -23.42
C CYS A 98 -10.32 -1.22 -23.26
N TYR A 99 -10.75 -0.57 -24.33
CA TYR A 99 -11.91 0.31 -24.31
C TYR A 99 -13.22 -0.46 -24.11
N GLU A 100 -13.36 -1.64 -24.70
CA GLU A 100 -14.57 -2.44 -24.59
C GLU A 100 -14.65 -3.19 -23.25
N HIS A 101 -13.53 -3.78 -22.80
CA HIS A 101 -13.53 -4.73 -21.68
C HIS A 101 -12.86 -4.21 -20.40
N ALA A 102 -12.19 -3.06 -20.45
CA ALA A 102 -11.59 -2.42 -19.28
C ALA A 102 -12.11 -0.98 -19.06
N PHE A 103 -13.25 -0.63 -19.64
CA PHE A 103 -13.84 0.68 -19.39
C PHE A 103 -14.25 0.81 -17.91
N PRO A 104 -13.84 1.88 -17.21
CA PRO A 104 -14.12 2.05 -15.79
C PRO A 104 -15.59 2.46 -15.55
N HIS A 105 -16.51 1.50 -15.64
CA HIS A 105 -17.93 1.70 -15.43
C HIS A 105 -18.27 1.93 -13.94
N VAL A 106 -19.46 2.50 -13.68
CA VAL A 106 -19.90 2.87 -12.33
C VAL A 106 -19.89 1.68 -11.37
N LYS A 107 -20.33 0.49 -11.81
CA LYS A 107 -20.29 -0.73 -10.98
C LYS A 107 -18.86 -1.10 -10.52
N ALA A 108 -17.83 -0.96 -11.37
CA ALA A 108 -16.44 -1.24 -10.97
C ALA A 108 -15.93 -0.21 -9.96
N TRP A 109 -16.29 1.07 -10.16
CA TRP A 109 -16.04 2.13 -9.17
C TRP A 109 -16.68 1.79 -7.82
N THR A 110 -17.95 1.40 -7.81
CA THR A 110 -18.65 1.02 -6.60
C THR A 110 -18.00 -0.18 -5.92
N ILE A 111 -17.64 -1.24 -6.66
CA ILE A 111 -16.99 -2.43 -6.08
C ILE A 111 -15.67 -2.05 -5.42
N TYR A 112 -14.78 -1.36 -6.16
CA TYR A 112 -13.44 -1.03 -5.68
C TYR A 112 -13.47 -0.05 -4.50
N TRP A 113 -14.25 1.04 -4.59
CA TRP A 113 -14.30 2.02 -3.51
C TRP A 113 -15.08 1.54 -2.29
N THR A 114 -16.12 0.71 -2.47
CA THR A 114 -16.79 0.09 -1.33
C THR A 114 -15.81 -0.81 -0.58
N PHE A 115 -15.01 -1.60 -1.30
CA PHE A 115 -13.96 -2.42 -0.69
C PHE A 115 -12.91 -1.57 0.03
N LEU A 116 -12.42 -0.51 -0.62
CA LEU A 116 -11.41 0.39 -0.03
C LEU A 116 -11.92 1.09 1.24
N ILE A 117 -13.16 1.60 1.22
CA ILE A 117 -13.79 2.23 2.39
C ILE A 117 -14.05 1.20 3.48
N PHE A 118 -14.52 0.00 3.12
CA PHE A 118 -14.74 -1.09 4.07
C PHE A 118 -13.45 -1.48 4.79
N GLU A 119 -12.36 -1.72 4.06
CA GLU A 119 -11.06 -2.02 4.65
C GLU A 119 -10.53 -0.86 5.50
N GLY A 120 -10.77 0.39 5.09
CA GLY A 120 -10.45 1.57 5.89
C GLY A 120 -11.25 1.63 7.20
N ALA A 121 -12.53 1.27 7.15
CA ALA A 121 -13.36 1.17 8.36
C ALA A 121 -12.89 0.00 9.25
N CYS A 122 -12.55 -1.15 8.67
CA CYS A 122 -11.97 -2.27 9.41
C CYS A 122 -10.65 -1.88 10.08
N TYR A 123 -9.80 -1.11 9.39
CA TYR A 123 -8.57 -0.59 9.97
C TYR A 123 -8.84 0.21 11.25
N LEU A 124 -9.82 1.11 11.22
CA LEU A 124 -10.12 2.01 12.33
C LEU A 124 -10.88 1.36 13.49
N TYR A 125 -11.83 0.46 13.20
CA TYR A 125 -12.78 -0.04 14.20
C TYR A 125 -12.54 -1.46 14.67
N MET A 126 -11.83 -2.30 13.89
CA MET A 126 -11.59 -3.68 14.31
C MET A 126 -10.59 -3.73 15.46
N PRO A 127 -10.71 -4.70 16.38
CA PRO A 127 -9.77 -4.85 17.48
C PRO A 127 -8.36 -5.11 16.93
N GLY A 128 -7.38 -4.45 17.51
CA GLY A 128 -6.01 -4.46 17.06
C GLY A 128 -5.03 -4.13 18.18
N VAL A 129 -3.75 -4.29 17.89
CA VAL A 129 -2.65 -4.03 18.81
C VAL A 129 -1.85 -2.81 18.34
N TYR A 130 -1.37 -2.01 19.28
CA TYR A 130 -0.50 -0.89 18.94
C TYR A 130 0.96 -1.36 18.86
N GLY A 131 1.58 -1.12 17.71
CA GLY A 131 3.00 -1.33 17.47
C GLY A 131 3.77 -0.01 17.40
N LYS A 132 5.05 -0.02 17.79
CA LYS A 132 5.94 1.14 17.65
C LYS A 132 6.91 0.93 16.51
N GLY A 133 6.92 1.87 15.56
CA GLY A 133 7.88 1.87 14.46
C GLY A 133 9.30 2.22 14.91
N LYS A 134 10.23 2.18 13.95
CA LYS A 134 11.61 2.64 14.17
C LYS A 134 11.65 4.15 14.42
N ARG A 135 12.68 4.59 15.16
CA ARG A 135 12.96 6.03 15.36
C ARG A 135 13.28 6.67 14.02
N LEU A 136 12.53 7.73 13.69
CA LEU A 136 12.74 8.49 12.45
C LEU A 136 13.65 9.69 12.72
N PRO A 137 14.86 9.73 12.13
CA PRO A 137 15.77 10.88 12.27
C PRO A 137 15.10 12.19 11.82
N SER A 138 14.33 12.14 10.72
CA SER A 138 13.58 13.28 10.18
C SER A 138 12.53 13.89 11.11
N LEU A 139 12.08 13.16 12.14
CA LEU A 139 11.12 13.63 13.14
C LEU A 139 11.80 13.86 14.50
N GLY A 140 13.12 14.10 14.51
CA GLY A 140 13.88 14.31 15.74
C GLY A 140 13.96 13.05 16.61
N GLY A 141 13.95 11.86 16.01
CA GLY A 141 14.04 10.59 16.71
C GLY A 141 12.73 10.08 17.31
N LYS A 142 11.58 10.73 17.03
CA LYS A 142 10.26 10.25 17.45
C LYS A 142 9.95 8.86 16.86
N GLN A 143 9.26 8.04 17.65
CA GLN A 143 8.69 6.77 17.20
C GLN A 143 7.21 6.98 16.94
N LEU A 144 6.77 6.57 15.76
CA LEU A 144 5.37 6.59 15.38
C LEU A 144 4.67 5.33 15.91
N GLU A 145 3.50 5.52 16.50
CA GLU A 145 2.60 4.43 16.87
C GLU A 145 1.73 4.06 15.66
N TYR A 146 1.53 2.76 15.49
CA TYR A 146 0.77 2.15 14.41
C TYR A 146 -0.28 1.22 15.01
N TYR A 147 -1.51 1.30 14.51
CA TYR A 147 -2.58 0.41 14.92
C TYR A 147 -2.65 -0.79 13.97
N CYS A 148 -2.36 -1.99 14.50
CA CYS A 148 -2.31 -3.23 13.75
C CYS A 148 -3.57 -4.06 14.01
N SER A 149 -4.53 -4.00 13.08
CA SER A 149 -5.82 -4.71 13.13
C SER A 149 -6.04 -5.68 11.94
N ALA A 150 -4.98 -6.00 11.19
CA ALA A 150 -5.09 -6.75 9.93
C ALA A 150 -5.59 -8.17 10.15
N VAL A 151 -5.26 -8.82 11.26
CA VAL A 151 -5.76 -10.18 11.57
C VAL A 151 -7.29 -10.23 11.57
N TRP A 152 -7.92 -9.31 12.29
CA TRP A 152 -9.38 -9.27 12.37
C TRP A 152 -10.00 -8.82 11.05
N SER A 153 -9.40 -7.83 10.41
CA SER A 153 -9.84 -7.33 9.10
C SER A 153 -9.83 -8.47 8.07
N TRP A 154 -8.74 -9.25 8.01
CA TRP A 154 -8.60 -10.40 7.13
C TRP A 154 -9.71 -11.44 7.29
N TYR A 155 -9.94 -11.91 8.52
CA TYR A 155 -10.95 -12.92 8.77
C TYR A 155 -12.37 -12.37 8.55
N THR A 156 -12.64 -11.12 8.90
CA THR A 156 -13.92 -10.46 8.58
C THR A 156 -14.15 -10.38 7.08
N THR A 157 -13.14 -10.00 6.29
CA THR A 157 -13.23 -9.92 4.83
C THR A 157 -13.51 -11.29 4.20
N ILE A 158 -12.86 -12.36 4.68
CA ILE A 158 -13.14 -13.73 4.22
C ILE A 158 -14.58 -14.15 4.54
N ILE A 159 -15.00 -13.97 5.79
CA ILE A 159 -16.36 -14.36 6.22
C ILE A 159 -17.40 -13.60 5.41
N LEU A 160 -17.21 -12.28 5.25
CA LEU A 160 -18.12 -11.44 4.48
C LEU A 160 -18.15 -11.85 3.00
N ALA A 161 -17.01 -12.13 2.38
CA ALA A 161 -16.91 -12.61 1.01
C ALA A 161 -17.69 -13.92 0.80
N ILE A 162 -17.57 -14.87 1.73
CA ILE A 162 -18.30 -16.16 1.68
C ILE A 162 -19.80 -15.94 1.90
N VAL A 163 -20.20 -15.12 2.89
CA VAL A 163 -21.60 -14.81 3.17
C VAL A 163 -22.27 -14.14 1.97
N LEU A 164 -21.58 -13.18 1.34
CA LEU A 164 -22.06 -12.49 0.14
C LEU A 164 -22.22 -13.44 -1.05
N HIS A 165 -21.32 -14.41 -1.19
CA HIS A 165 -21.42 -15.43 -2.23
C HIS A 165 -22.59 -16.38 -2.00
N VAL A 166 -22.73 -16.93 -0.79
CA VAL A 166 -23.78 -17.91 -0.45
C VAL A 166 -25.17 -17.27 -0.42
N SER A 167 -25.28 -16.01 0.03
CA SER A 167 -26.54 -15.26 -0.01
C SER A 167 -26.97 -14.86 -1.42
N GLY A 168 -26.09 -14.98 -2.42
CA GLY A 168 -26.35 -14.56 -3.80
C GLY A 168 -26.39 -13.05 -4.01
N LEU A 169 -26.12 -12.24 -2.97
CA LEU A 169 -26.11 -10.78 -3.07
C LEU A 169 -24.94 -10.27 -3.92
N PHE A 170 -23.78 -10.92 -3.79
CA PHE A 170 -22.60 -10.60 -4.58
C PHE A 170 -21.81 -11.88 -4.87
N PRO A 171 -21.98 -12.47 -6.07
CA PRO A 171 -21.22 -13.66 -6.42
C PRO A 171 -19.75 -13.31 -6.66
N LEU A 172 -18.84 -14.09 -6.08
CA LEU A 172 -17.40 -13.82 -6.11
C LEU A 172 -16.80 -13.82 -7.53
N TYR A 173 -17.41 -14.58 -8.45
CA TYR A 173 -16.98 -14.57 -9.86
C TYR A 173 -17.20 -13.22 -10.55
N THR A 174 -18.01 -12.31 -9.98
CA THR A 174 -18.13 -10.92 -10.48
C THR A 174 -16.79 -10.19 -10.50
N LEU A 175 -15.89 -10.52 -9.56
CA LEU A 175 -14.54 -9.94 -9.54
C LEU A 175 -13.69 -10.37 -10.74
N ILE A 176 -13.94 -11.56 -11.26
CA ILE A 176 -13.25 -12.09 -12.45
C ILE A 176 -13.89 -11.57 -13.72
N ASP A 177 -15.23 -11.59 -13.78
CA ASP A 177 -15.96 -11.13 -14.96
C ASP A 177 -15.71 -9.63 -15.23
N GLU A 178 -15.57 -8.81 -14.18
CA GLU A 178 -15.32 -7.36 -14.28
C GLU A 178 -13.85 -6.97 -14.02
N PHE A 179 -12.92 -7.93 -14.10
CA PHE A 179 -11.53 -7.73 -13.69
C PHE A 179 -10.86 -6.58 -14.45
N GLY A 180 -11.06 -6.47 -15.76
CA GLY A 180 -10.50 -5.40 -16.59
C GLY A 180 -10.95 -4.02 -16.12
N SER A 181 -12.24 -3.85 -15.86
CA SER A 181 -12.83 -2.60 -15.38
C SER A 181 -12.34 -2.24 -13.96
N ILE A 182 -12.26 -3.22 -13.06
CA ILE A 182 -11.74 -3.03 -11.70
C ILE A 182 -10.26 -2.63 -11.74
N MET A 183 -9.46 -3.25 -12.61
CA MET A 183 -8.06 -2.91 -12.81
C MET A 183 -7.91 -1.44 -13.27
N SER A 184 -8.69 -0.99 -14.25
CA SER A 184 -8.69 0.41 -14.67
C SER A 184 -9.06 1.36 -13.53
N VAL A 185 -10.09 1.04 -12.76
CA VAL A 185 -10.50 1.84 -11.60
C VAL A 185 -9.38 1.88 -10.55
N ALA A 186 -8.71 0.76 -10.28
CA ALA A 186 -7.60 0.69 -9.33
C ALA A 186 -6.41 1.54 -9.77
N ILE A 187 -6.04 1.50 -11.07
CA ILE A 187 -4.98 2.33 -11.65
C ILE A 187 -5.34 3.82 -11.51
N ILE A 188 -6.54 4.21 -11.95
CA ILE A 188 -6.99 5.61 -11.87
C ILE A 188 -7.05 6.07 -10.41
N SER A 189 -7.60 5.25 -9.51
CA SER A 189 -7.69 5.57 -8.08
C SER A 189 -6.32 5.70 -7.44
N GLY A 190 -5.34 4.87 -7.82
CA GLY A 190 -3.95 5.00 -7.38
C GLY A 190 -3.35 6.35 -7.76
N PHE A 191 -3.46 6.76 -9.03
CA PHE A 191 -3.00 8.08 -9.46
C PHE A 191 -3.73 9.22 -8.74
N LEU A 192 -5.06 9.13 -8.56
CA LEU A 192 -5.84 10.13 -7.84
C LEU A 192 -5.37 10.27 -6.39
N VAL A 193 -5.18 9.16 -5.68
CA VAL A 193 -4.70 9.17 -4.29
C VAL A 193 -3.30 9.75 -4.19
N SER A 194 -2.37 9.40 -5.10
CA SER A 194 -1.03 9.98 -5.15
C SER A 194 -1.05 11.49 -5.43
N ILE A 195 -1.92 11.96 -6.33
CA ILE A 195 -2.10 13.40 -6.62
C ILE A 195 -2.60 14.13 -5.38
N ILE A 196 -3.60 13.60 -4.70
CA ILE A 196 -4.14 14.18 -3.48
C ILE A 196 -3.08 14.20 -2.38
N ALA A 197 -2.32 13.11 -2.20
CA ALA A 197 -1.25 13.02 -1.22
C ALA A 197 -0.15 14.05 -1.48
N TYR A 198 0.30 14.19 -2.73
CA TYR A 198 1.31 15.15 -3.14
C TYR A 198 0.90 16.60 -2.84
N PHE A 199 -0.29 17.03 -3.30
CA PHE A 199 -0.76 18.39 -3.04
C PHE A 199 -1.09 18.65 -1.56
N SER A 200 -1.56 17.63 -0.84
CA SER A 200 -1.79 17.70 0.62
C SER A 200 -0.48 17.93 1.37
N ALA A 201 0.60 17.24 0.98
CA ALA A 201 1.93 17.39 1.57
C ALA A 201 2.48 18.81 1.37
N LEU A 202 2.40 19.35 0.14
CA LEU A 202 2.81 20.72 -0.18
C LEU A 202 2.01 21.75 0.63
N SER A 203 0.68 21.60 0.70
CA SER A 203 -0.18 22.52 1.45
C SER A 203 0.09 22.51 2.95
N ARG A 204 0.55 21.38 3.51
CA ARG A 204 0.87 21.23 4.93
C ARG A 204 2.32 21.56 5.26
N GLY A 205 3.18 21.78 4.25
CA GLY A 205 4.62 21.96 4.43
C GLY A 205 5.30 20.74 5.06
N ALA A 206 4.74 19.53 4.88
CA ALA A 206 5.26 18.28 5.44
C ALA A 206 6.26 17.59 4.50
N GLU A 207 6.93 18.38 3.67
CA GLU A 207 7.82 17.94 2.59
C GLU A 207 9.04 17.21 3.15
N HIS A 208 9.37 16.05 2.56
CA HIS A 208 10.54 15.26 2.92
C HIS A 208 11.34 14.91 1.67
N ARG A 209 12.65 15.19 1.65
CA ARG A 209 13.59 14.89 0.55
C ARG A 209 13.11 15.35 -0.84
N MET A 210 12.60 16.58 -0.97
CA MET A 210 12.26 17.17 -2.27
C MET A 210 13.53 17.42 -3.11
N THR A 211 13.51 17.04 -4.39
CA THR A 211 14.61 17.25 -5.34
C THR A 211 14.40 18.47 -6.23
N GLY A 212 13.20 19.08 -6.23
CA GLY A 212 12.84 20.27 -7.01
C GLY A 212 12.37 19.96 -8.43
N SER A 213 12.14 18.69 -8.76
CA SER A 213 11.61 18.24 -10.05
C SER A 213 10.22 17.64 -9.81
N PRO A 214 9.12 18.35 -10.15
CA PRO A 214 7.77 17.96 -9.75
C PRO A 214 7.38 16.54 -10.13
N ILE A 215 7.81 16.05 -11.30
CA ILE A 215 7.50 14.68 -11.76
C ILE A 215 8.26 13.61 -10.97
N TYR A 216 9.51 13.89 -10.61
CA TYR A 216 10.33 12.97 -9.83
C TYR A 216 9.88 12.93 -8.37
N ASP A 217 9.61 14.11 -7.82
CA ASP A 217 9.09 14.31 -6.47
C ASP A 217 7.68 13.71 -6.29
N PHE A 218 6.85 13.76 -7.34
CA PHE A 218 5.55 13.09 -7.36
C PHE A 218 5.67 11.56 -7.26
N PHE A 219 6.65 10.97 -7.95
CA PHE A 219 6.84 9.51 -7.96
C PHE A 219 7.52 8.99 -6.69
N MET A 220 8.52 9.72 -6.19
CA MET A 220 9.22 9.35 -4.96
C MET A 220 8.36 9.62 -3.71
N GLY A 221 7.32 10.43 -3.84
CA GLY A 221 6.45 10.87 -2.75
C GLY A 221 6.95 12.14 -2.08
N ALA A 222 6.03 12.96 -1.59
CA ALA A 222 6.35 14.23 -0.94
C ALA A 222 6.37 14.11 0.58
N GLU A 223 5.69 13.12 1.15
CA GLU A 223 5.55 12.97 2.60
C GLU A 223 6.08 11.62 3.09
N LEU A 224 6.87 11.62 4.16
CA LEU A 224 7.44 10.37 4.67
C LEU A 224 6.41 9.42 5.32
N ASN A 225 5.30 9.90 5.89
CA ASN A 225 4.22 9.06 6.43
C ASN A 225 2.88 9.81 6.38
N PRO A 226 2.21 9.86 5.21
CA PRO A 226 0.91 10.49 5.11
C PRO A 226 -0.10 9.76 5.97
N ARG A 227 -0.73 10.50 6.89
CA ARG A 227 -1.74 9.99 7.81
C ARG A 227 -3.08 10.66 7.56
N LEU A 228 -4.11 9.86 7.35
CA LEU A 228 -5.47 10.35 7.31
C LEU A 228 -6.02 10.44 8.74
N PHE A 229 -6.40 11.66 9.14
CA PHE A 229 -6.96 11.98 10.47
C PHE A 229 -6.08 11.55 11.66
N THR A 230 -4.76 11.37 11.48
CA THR A 230 -3.80 10.88 12.52
C THR A 230 -3.85 9.38 12.81
N TRP A 231 -4.97 8.69 12.54
CA TRP A 231 -5.16 7.28 12.88
C TRP A 231 -4.79 6.31 11.75
N LEU A 232 -5.13 6.63 10.50
CA LEU A 232 -4.92 5.73 9.37
C LEU A 232 -3.61 6.09 8.65
N ASP A 233 -2.67 5.15 8.68
CA ASP A 233 -1.40 5.27 7.96
C ASP A 233 -1.53 4.67 6.56
N PHE A 234 -1.40 5.51 5.53
CA PHE A 234 -1.62 5.08 4.15
C PHE A 234 -0.59 4.04 3.69
N LYS A 235 0.65 4.08 4.20
CA LYS A 235 1.68 3.10 3.81
C LYS A 235 1.28 1.70 4.25
N MET A 236 0.95 1.55 5.53
CA MET A 236 0.51 0.26 6.08
C MET A 236 -0.77 -0.24 5.41
N PHE A 237 -1.71 0.68 5.13
CA PHE A 237 -2.98 0.36 4.50
C PHE A 237 -2.81 -0.18 3.07
N PHE A 238 -2.02 0.50 2.23
CA PHE A 238 -1.78 0.10 0.84
C PHE A 238 -0.73 -0.99 0.66
N GLU A 239 0.17 -1.21 1.62
CA GLU A 239 1.19 -2.28 1.53
C GLU A 239 0.62 -3.66 1.87
N VAL A 240 -0.23 -3.75 2.89
CA VAL A 240 -0.62 -5.04 3.48
C VAL A 240 -2.06 -5.45 3.17
N ARG A 241 -3.00 -4.51 3.15
CA ARG A 241 -4.42 -4.89 3.11
C ARG A 241 -4.93 -4.97 1.69
N ILE A 242 -4.90 -3.85 0.99
CA ILE A 242 -5.53 -3.74 -0.33
C ILE A 242 -4.94 -4.75 -1.33
N PRO A 243 -3.62 -4.85 -1.56
CA PRO A 243 -3.08 -5.72 -2.59
C PRO A 243 -3.28 -7.20 -2.27
N TRP A 244 -2.95 -7.63 -1.05
CA TRP A 244 -2.99 -9.05 -0.67
C TRP A 244 -4.42 -9.57 -0.56
N TYR A 245 -5.36 -8.74 -0.11
CA TYR A 245 -6.76 -9.15 0.02
C TYR A 245 -7.43 -9.19 -1.35
N ILE A 246 -7.17 -8.21 -2.23
CA ILE A 246 -7.66 -8.25 -3.62
C ILE A 246 -7.08 -9.46 -4.35
N LEU A 247 -5.79 -9.75 -4.18
CA LEU A 247 -5.15 -10.91 -4.81
C LEU A 247 -5.82 -12.23 -4.38
N PHE A 248 -6.04 -12.40 -3.07
CA PHE A 248 -6.75 -13.56 -2.56
C PHE A 248 -8.19 -13.65 -3.08
N LEU A 249 -8.96 -12.55 -2.99
CA LEU A 249 -10.36 -12.52 -3.45
C LEU A 249 -10.47 -12.78 -4.95
N THR A 250 -9.50 -12.32 -5.74
CA THR A 250 -9.41 -12.62 -7.16
C THR A 250 -9.23 -14.12 -7.38
N THR A 251 -8.28 -14.77 -6.69
CA THR A 251 -8.12 -16.23 -6.82
C THR A 251 -9.29 -17.03 -6.29
N LEU A 252 -9.94 -16.56 -5.22
CA LEU A 252 -11.16 -17.18 -4.72
C LEU A 252 -12.31 -17.05 -5.73
N GLY A 253 -12.45 -15.88 -6.37
CA GLY A 253 -13.38 -15.64 -7.46
C GLY A 253 -13.11 -16.52 -8.68
N ALA A 254 -11.83 -16.74 -9.03
CA ALA A 254 -11.43 -17.63 -10.11
C ALA A 254 -11.81 -19.10 -9.80
N CYS A 255 -11.56 -19.57 -8.58
CA CYS A 255 -12.01 -20.89 -8.13
C CYS A 255 -13.53 -21.02 -8.17
N ALA A 256 -14.26 -20.01 -7.70
CA ALA A 256 -15.73 -19.99 -7.75
C ALA A 256 -16.26 -20.05 -9.19
N ARG A 257 -15.65 -19.30 -10.11
CA ARG A 257 -15.99 -19.33 -11.53
C ARG A 257 -15.68 -20.66 -12.20
N GLN A 258 -14.55 -21.27 -11.84
CA GLN A 258 -14.18 -22.61 -12.33
C GLN A 258 -15.18 -23.66 -11.86
N TYR A 259 -15.58 -23.59 -10.58
CA TYR A 259 -16.59 -24.49 -10.02
C TYR A 259 -17.95 -24.36 -10.71
N GLU A 260 -18.40 -23.13 -11.00
CA GLU A 260 -19.67 -22.89 -11.71
C GLU A 260 -19.64 -23.42 -13.15
N LYS A 261 -18.55 -23.18 -13.88
CA LYS A 261 -18.44 -23.55 -15.31
C LYS A 261 -18.21 -25.04 -15.53
N TYR A 262 -17.40 -25.67 -14.69
CA TYR A 262 -16.94 -27.05 -14.90
C TYR A 262 -17.46 -28.05 -13.85
N GLY A 263 -18.06 -27.59 -12.75
CA GLY A 263 -18.50 -28.42 -11.63
C GLY A 263 -17.37 -28.90 -10.71
N TYR A 264 -16.12 -28.55 -11.00
CA TYR A 264 -14.95 -28.88 -10.18
C TYR A 264 -13.90 -27.76 -10.27
N VAL A 265 -13.00 -27.72 -9.28
CA VAL A 265 -11.85 -26.80 -9.24
C VAL A 265 -10.58 -27.60 -9.45
N SER A 266 -9.70 -27.11 -10.32
CA SER A 266 -8.42 -27.74 -10.64
C SER A 266 -7.46 -27.75 -9.44
N GLY A 267 -6.52 -28.70 -9.42
CA GLY A 267 -5.53 -28.80 -8.32
C GLY A 267 -4.60 -27.58 -8.28
N GLU A 268 -4.28 -27.03 -9.44
CA GLU A 268 -3.48 -25.84 -9.64
C GLU A 268 -4.16 -24.59 -9.05
N ALA A 269 -5.47 -24.43 -9.30
CA ALA A 269 -6.24 -23.34 -8.72
C ALA A 269 -6.34 -23.45 -7.19
N TRP A 270 -6.52 -24.66 -6.65
CA TRP A 270 -6.47 -24.90 -5.20
C TRP A 270 -5.11 -24.56 -4.60
N PHE A 271 -4.02 -24.92 -5.28
CA PHE A 271 -2.67 -24.58 -4.85
C PHE A 271 -2.46 -23.06 -4.78
N LEU A 272 -2.87 -22.32 -5.81
CA LEU A 272 -2.79 -20.85 -5.82
C LEU A 272 -3.65 -20.23 -4.71
N LEU A 273 -4.88 -20.70 -4.53
CA LEU A 273 -5.75 -20.23 -3.46
C LEU A 273 -5.13 -20.47 -2.07
N MET A 274 -4.56 -21.65 -1.84
CA MET A 274 -3.83 -21.97 -0.61
C MET A 274 -2.62 -21.04 -0.43
N ALA A 275 -1.82 -20.83 -1.47
CA ALA A 275 -0.63 -19.99 -1.41
C ALA A 275 -0.98 -18.54 -1.06
N HIS A 276 -1.97 -17.94 -1.75
CA HIS A 276 -2.42 -16.59 -1.44
C HIS A 276 -3.06 -16.48 -0.06
N PHE A 277 -3.83 -17.49 0.35
CA PHE A 277 -4.40 -17.53 1.70
C PHE A 277 -3.30 -17.54 2.77
N LEU A 278 -2.32 -18.44 2.64
CA LEU A 278 -1.22 -18.57 3.59
C LEU A 278 -0.39 -17.29 3.65
N TYR A 279 -0.10 -16.69 2.49
CA TYR A 279 0.68 -15.48 2.40
C TYR A 279 -0.04 -14.28 3.01
N ALA A 280 -1.28 -13.99 2.60
CA ALA A 280 -2.06 -12.88 3.15
C ALA A 280 -2.34 -13.05 4.65
N ASN A 281 -2.56 -14.29 5.11
CA ASN A 281 -2.71 -14.61 6.52
C ASN A 281 -1.41 -14.40 7.31
N ALA A 282 -0.25 -14.75 6.74
CA ALA A 282 1.05 -14.50 7.36
C ALA A 282 1.34 -13.00 7.46
N CYS A 283 1.12 -12.23 6.39
CA CYS A 283 1.27 -10.77 6.39
C CYS A 283 0.33 -10.10 7.40
N SER A 284 -0.92 -10.56 7.49
CA SER A 284 -1.90 -10.01 8.45
C SER A 284 -1.51 -10.32 9.90
N LYS A 285 -0.96 -11.50 10.17
CA LYS A 285 -0.47 -11.89 11.51
C LYS A 285 0.87 -11.26 11.89
N GLY A 286 1.68 -10.89 10.90
CA GLY A 286 2.97 -10.24 11.09
C GLY A 286 2.94 -8.74 10.82
N GLU A 287 1.77 -8.10 10.87
CA GLU A 287 1.60 -6.66 10.58
C GLU A 287 2.52 -5.82 11.50
N GLU A 288 2.74 -6.23 12.75
CA GLU A 288 3.66 -5.59 13.69
C GLU A 288 5.15 -5.71 13.32
N LEU A 289 5.52 -6.59 12.39
CA LEU A 289 6.90 -6.70 11.90
C LEU A 289 7.12 -5.75 10.72
N ILE A 290 6.07 -5.46 9.95
CA ILE A 290 6.11 -4.64 8.74
C ILE A 290 6.42 -3.17 9.08
N ILE A 291 5.96 -2.67 10.22
CA ILE A 291 6.28 -1.31 10.71
C ILE A 291 7.79 -1.05 10.91
N THR A 292 8.61 -2.11 10.96
CA THR A 292 10.07 -2.01 11.08
C THR A 292 10.82 -2.17 9.76
N SER A 293 10.10 -2.38 8.66
CA SER A 293 10.63 -2.59 7.33
C SER A 293 11.35 -1.35 6.80
N TRP A 294 12.13 -1.54 5.73
CA TRP A 294 12.81 -0.44 5.05
C TRP A 294 11.79 0.51 4.40
N TYR A 295 10.72 -0.03 3.83
CA TYR A 295 9.67 0.72 3.12
C TYR A 295 9.01 1.75 4.03
N VAL A 296 8.58 1.34 5.23
CA VAL A 296 7.94 2.22 6.22
C VAL A 296 8.91 3.29 6.76
N ARG A 297 10.22 3.03 6.72
CA ARG A 297 11.23 3.91 7.33
C ARG A 297 11.82 4.95 6.40
N PHE A 298 12.07 4.59 5.15
CA PHE A 298 12.95 5.37 4.27
C PHE A 298 12.29 5.86 2.99
N LEU A 299 11.21 5.23 2.53
CA LEU A 299 10.56 5.60 1.28
C LEU A 299 9.48 6.67 1.54
N PRO A 300 9.53 7.85 0.90
CA PRO A 300 8.43 8.81 0.94
C PRO A 300 7.19 8.28 0.18
N SER A 301 6.03 8.91 0.40
CA SER A 301 4.74 8.57 -0.23
C SER A 301 3.97 9.80 -0.68
#